data_AF-A0A8J3GUQ9-F1
#
_entry.id   AF-A0A8J3GUQ9-F1
#
_cell.length_a   1.000
_cell.length_b   1.000
_cell.length_c   1.000
_cell.angle_alpha   90.00
_cell.angle_beta   90.00
_cell.angle_gamma   90.00
#
_symmetry.space_group_name_H-M   'P 1'
#
loop_
_entity.id
_entity.type
_entity.pdbx_description
1 polymer ?
#
loop_
_entity_poly.entity_id
_entity_poly.type
_entity_poly.pdbx_seq_one_letter_code
_entity_poly.pdbx_strand_id
1 'polypeptide(L)'
;MGTSCAPDGTCLPIGATFCGGGRFCRMGESCMPDGSCAPVGSQRCANGRTCLPGTYCGSDGSCLRAGYRDCGFGRSCPPGSICLPTGGCAPSGTALCKGGGSCGPGQKCSLGGGCIPASATDCGNARWCPPSTLCLPDATCSPPGATRCTGGTICLPGSRCTPEGGCAPTIRPKARPEG
;
A
#
# COMPACT_ATOMS: atom_id res chain seq x y z
N MET A 1 21.12 43.21 -32.12
CA MET A 1 21.20 41.88 -31.47
C MET A 1 21.68 42.12 -30.05
N GLY A 2 20.80 41.99 -29.05
CA GLY A 2 21.14 42.31 -27.66
C GLY A 2 21.88 41.18 -26.97
N THR A 3 22.84 41.52 -26.11
CA THR A 3 23.55 40.62 -25.21
C THR A 3 23.49 41.22 -23.83
N SER A 4 23.11 40.45 -22.81
CA SER A 4 23.16 40.89 -21.42
C SER A 4 24.50 40.48 -20.81
N CYS A 5 25.23 41.42 -20.22
CA CYS A 5 26.53 41.11 -19.61
C CYS A 5 26.33 40.62 -18.17
N ALA A 6 26.92 39.48 -17.83
CA ALA A 6 27.02 39.01 -16.46
C ALA A 6 28.01 39.87 -15.65
N PRO A 7 27.95 39.81 -14.30
CA PRO A 7 28.84 40.59 -13.43
C PRO A 7 30.34 40.31 -13.62
N ASP A 8 30.70 39.18 -14.23
CA ASP A 8 32.08 38.78 -14.52
C ASP A 8 32.59 39.29 -15.88
N GLY A 9 31.79 40.10 -16.60
CA GLY A 9 32.14 40.63 -17.92
C GLY A 9 31.83 39.68 -19.08
N THR A 10 31.24 38.51 -18.82
CA THR A 10 30.81 37.60 -19.89
C THR A 10 29.54 38.12 -20.55
N CYS A 11 29.52 38.24 -21.89
CA CYS A 11 28.33 38.62 -22.64
C CYS A 11 27.46 37.38 -22.94
N LEU A 12 26.23 37.35 -22.41
CA LEU A 12 25.28 36.27 -22.62
C LEU A 12 24.29 36.61 -23.74
N PRO A 13 23.86 35.63 -24.55
CA PRO A 13 22.70 35.79 -25.42
C PRO A 13 21.44 36.05 -24.58
N ILE A 14 20.48 36.82 -25.11
CA ILE A 14 19.23 37.13 -24.40
C ILE A 14 18.55 35.83 -23.94
N GLY A 15 18.30 35.77 -22.64
CA GLY A 15 17.60 34.67 -22.00
C GLY A 15 18.45 33.49 -21.55
N ALA A 16 19.77 33.56 -21.72
CA ALA A 16 20.67 32.62 -21.07
C ALA A 16 20.77 32.88 -19.56
N THR A 17 20.92 31.80 -18.79
CA THR A 17 21.10 31.84 -17.33
C THR A 17 22.58 31.83 -17.01
N PHE A 18 23.08 32.82 -16.29
CA PHE A 18 24.48 32.88 -15.86
C PHE A 18 24.74 31.95 -14.67
N CYS A 19 25.77 31.11 -14.76
CA CYS A 19 26.10 30.06 -13.78
C CYS A 19 27.42 30.31 -13.01
N GLY A 20 28.07 31.46 -13.23
CA GLY A 20 29.37 31.77 -12.63
C GLY A 20 30.56 31.25 -13.44
N GLY A 21 31.71 31.93 -13.30
CA GLY A 21 32.98 31.53 -13.93
C GLY A 21 32.93 31.49 -15.46
N GLY A 22 32.25 32.44 -16.10
CA GLY A 22 32.07 32.50 -17.55
C GLY A 22 31.13 31.43 -18.14
N ARG A 23 30.46 30.62 -17.30
CA ARG A 23 29.52 29.58 -17.76
C ARG A 23 28.09 30.10 -17.79
N PHE A 24 27.35 29.70 -18.82
CA PHE A 24 25.94 30.01 -18.96
C PHE A 24 25.17 28.86 -19.59
N CYS A 25 23.88 28.78 -19.27
CA CYS A 25 22.95 27.82 -19.84
C CYS A 25 21.98 28.50 -20.80
N ARG A 26 21.43 27.74 -21.77
CA ARG A 26 20.53 28.29 -22.78
C ARG A 26 19.17 28.63 -22.18
N MET A 27 18.34 29.35 -22.92
CA MET A 27 16.93 29.56 -22.57
C MET A 27 16.25 28.19 -22.28
N GLY A 28 15.59 28.09 -21.13
CA GLY A 28 14.92 26.85 -20.69
C GLY A 28 15.81 25.90 -19.89
N GLU A 29 17.08 26.23 -19.68
CA GLU A 29 18.02 25.49 -18.83
C GLU A 29 18.41 26.29 -17.58
N SER A 30 18.69 25.57 -16.50
CA SER A 30 19.18 26.07 -15.22
C SER A 30 20.55 25.47 -14.88
N CYS A 31 21.32 26.23 -14.11
CA CYS A 31 22.62 25.82 -13.60
C CYS A 31 22.46 24.72 -12.54
N MET A 32 23.13 23.59 -12.75
CA MET A 32 23.21 22.52 -11.77
C MET A 32 24.38 22.76 -10.79
N PRO A 33 24.38 22.13 -9.60
CA PRO A 33 25.43 22.33 -8.59
C PRO A 33 26.85 21.97 -9.07
N ASP A 34 26.98 21.10 -10.08
CA ASP A 34 28.26 20.73 -10.69
C ASP A 34 28.70 21.66 -11.84
N GLY A 35 27.95 22.75 -12.07
CA GLY A 35 28.19 23.69 -13.16
C GLY A 35 27.72 23.22 -14.53
N SER A 36 27.02 22.07 -14.61
CA SER A 36 26.37 21.62 -15.84
C SER A 36 25.02 22.33 -16.08
N CYS A 37 24.54 22.27 -17.32
CA CYS A 37 23.23 22.81 -17.70
C CYS A 37 22.21 21.69 -17.80
N ALA A 38 21.02 21.92 -17.24
CA ALA A 38 19.90 20.99 -17.36
C ALA A 38 18.58 21.75 -17.51
N PRO A 39 17.54 21.15 -18.11
CA PRO A 39 16.23 21.79 -18.21
C PRO A 39 15.72 22.29 -16.86
N VAL A 40 15.08 23.46 -16.82
CA VAL A 40 14.51 24.03 -15.59
C VAL A 40 13.58 23.02 -14.92
N GLY A 41 13.77 22.79 -13.61
CA GLY A 41 13.05 21.78 -12.84
C GLY A 41 13.68 20.39 -12.83
N SER A 42 14.84 20.22 -13.49
CA SER A 42 15.67 19.03 -13.33
C SER A 42 16.30 18.98 -11.94
N GLN A 43 16.59 17.78 -11.46
CA GLN A 43 17.25 17.56 -10.18
C GLN A 43 18.43 16.62 -10.32
N ARG A 44 19.46 16.79 -9.48
CA ARG A 44 20.64 15.92 -9.48
C ARG A 44 20.57 14.94 -8.32
N CYS A 45 20.70 13.66 -8.61
CA CYS A 45 20.71 12.60 -7.62
C CYS A 45 22.08 12.48 -6.95
N ALA A 46 22.11 11.78 -5.81
CA ALA A 46 23.34 11.56 -5.04
C ALA A 46 24.46 10.86 -5.85
N ASN A 47 24.10 10.03 -6.83
CA ASN A 47 25.04 9.38 -7.74
C ASN A 47 25.53 10.29 -8.90
N GLY A 48 25.15 11.57 -8.92
CA GLY A 48 25.50 12.53 -9.97
C GLY A 48 24.62 12.46 -11.23
N ARG A 49 23.62 11.58 -11.28
CA ARG A 49 22.68 11.52 -12.40
C ARG A 49 21.71 12.71 -12.35
N THR A 50 21.49 13.37 -13.48
CA THR A 50 20.48 14.43 -13.60
C THR A 50 19.17 13.85 -14.12
N CYS A 51 18.10 14.06 -13.37
CA CYS A 51 16.75 13.64 -13.68
C CYS A 51 15.94 14.80 -14.25
N LEU A 52 15.21 14.54 -15.33
CA LEU A 52 14.42 15.52 -16.05
C LEU A 52 13.25 16.07 -15.19
N PRO A 53 12.69 17.23 -15.56
CA PRO A 53 11.52 17.78 -14.86
C PRO A 53 10.36 16.79 -14.84
N GLY A 54 9.66 16.71 -13.70
CA GLY A 54 8.58 15.74 -13.48
C GLY A 54 9.04 14.33 -13.10
N THR A 55 10.35 14.13 -12.94
CA THR A 55 10.93 12.91 -12.35
C THR A 55 11.67 13.23 -11.05
N TYR A 56 11.86 12.22 -10.20
CA TYR A 56 12.56 12.33 -8.93
C TYR A 56 13.61 11.23 -8.75
N CYS A 57 14.56 11.48 -7.86
CA CYS A 57 15.63 10.54 -7.56
C CYS A 57 15.15 9.38 -6.70
N GLY A 58 15.25 8.16 -7.22
CA GLY A 58 15.18 6.94 -6.43
C GLY A 58 16.40 6.78 -5.52
N SER A 59 16.33 5.83 -4.61
CA SER A 59 17.34 5.48 -3.61
C SER A 59 18.63 4.97 -4.23
N ASP A 60 18.54 4.38 -5.41
CA ASP A 60 19.68 3.96 -6.25
C ASP A 60 20.18 5.08 -7.19
N GLY A 61 19.55 6.25 -7.13
CA GLY A 61 19.77 7.37 -8.03
C GLY A 61 19.26 7.14 -9.45
N SER A 62 18.26 6.26 -9.61
CA SER A 62 17.44 6.19 -10.82
C SER A 62 16.46 7.37 -10.90
N CYS A 63 16.01 7.72 -12.12
CA CYS A 63 15.01 8.76 -12.32
C CYS A 63 13.63 8.15 -12.43
N LEU A 64 12.78 8.40 -11.43
CA LEU A 64 11.44 7.86 -11.33
C LEU A 64 10.39 8.91 -11.68
N ARG A 65 9.36 8.53 -12.43
CA ARG A 65 8.24 9.43 -12.73
C ARG A 65 7.40 9.68 -11.47
N ALA A 66 6.77 10.84 -11.40
CA ALA A 66 5.80 11.13 -10.35
C ALA A 66 4.76 9.99 -10.23
N GLY A 67 4.48 9.59 -8.99
CA GLY A 67 3.54 8.50 -8.67
C GLY A 67 4.12 7.09 -8.75
N TYR A 68 5.27 6.87 -9.40
CA TYR A 68 5.98 5.59 -9.26
C TYR A 68 6.51 5.47 -7.83
N ARG A 69 6.55 4.23 -7.33
CA ARG A 69 7.15 3.91 -6.03
C ARG A 69 8.53 3.31 -6.26
N ASP A 70 9.52 3.87 -5.58
CA ASP A 70 10.85 3.27 -5.52
C ASP A 70 10.84 2.01 -4.64
N CYS A 71 11.35 0.91 -5.18
CA CYS A 71 11.51 -0.37 -4.49
C CYS A 71 12.97 -0.71 -4.18
N GLY A 72 13.89 0.21 -4.48
CA GLY A 72 15.32 0.00 -4.36
C GLY A 72 15.88 -0.94 -5.43
N PHE A 73 17.22 -1.02 -5.49
CA PHE A 73 17.95 -1.90 -6.41
C PHE A 73 17.53 -1.76 -7.88
N GLY A 74 17.26 -0.54 -8.36
CA GLY A 74 16.81 -0.29 -9.74
C GLY A 74 15.39 -0.73 -10.04
N ARG A 75 14.60 -1.09 -9.02
CA ARG A 75 13.22 -1.52 -9.19
C ARG A 75 12.28 -0.40 -8.78
N SER A 76 11.26 -0.19 -9.59
CA SER A 76 10.17 0.71 -9.27
C SER A 76 8.83 0.11 -9.70
N CYS A 77 7.79 0.50 -9.00
CA CYS A 77 6.43 0.05 -9.26
C CYS A 77 5.55 1.21 -9.74
N PRO A 78 4.57 0.93 -10.62
CA PRO A 78 3.65 1.95 -11.07
C PRO A 78 2.79 2.49 -9.91
N PRO A 79 2.15 3.65 -10.10
CA PRO A 79 1.19 4.18 -9.14
C PRO A 79 0.13 3.15 -8.76
N GLY A 80 -0.26 3.12 -7.50
CA GLY A 80 -1.23 2.15 -6.98
C GLY A 80 -0.67 0.75 -6.77
N SER A 81 0.65 0.55 -6.90
CA SER A 81 1.31 -0.72 -6.57
C SER A 81 2.26 -0.60 -5.36
N ILE A 82 2.51 -1.74 -4.72
CA ILE A 82 3.46 -1.93 -3.63
C ILE A 82 4.65 -2.79 -4.09
N CYS A 83 5.78 -2.58 -3.43
CA CYS A 83 6.98 -3.38 -3.64
C CYS A 83 6.85 -4.70 -2.89
N LEU A 84 7.02 -5.83 -3.59
CA LEU A 84 7.02 -7.14 -2.96
C LEU A 84 8.40 -7.45 -2.37
N PRO A 85 8.49 -8.06 -1.17
CA PRO A 85 9.76 -8.47 -0.58
C PRO A 85 10.53 -9.47 -1.45
N THR A 86 9.80 -10.32 -2.18
CA THR A 86 10.34 -11.30 -3.14
C THR A 86 10.75 -10.65 -4.47
N GLY A 87 10.50 -9.36 -4.64
CA GLY A 87 10.68 -8.63 -5.89
C GLY A 87 9.40 -8.54 -6.72
N GLY A 88 9.34 -7.53 -7.59
CA GLY A 88 8.18 -7.21 -8.40
C GLY A 88 7.19 -6.29 -7.70
N CYS A 89 6.04 -6.13 -8.35
CA CYS A 89 4.99 -5.19 -7.96
C CYS A 89 3.68 -5.92 -7.75
N ALA A 90 2.95 -5.55 -6.70
CA ALA A 90 1.58 -5.99 -6.49
C ALA A 90 0.63 -4.80 -6.33
N PRO A 91 -0.67 -4.96 -6.60
CA PRO A 91 -1.66 -3.91 -6.32
C PRO A 91 -1.64 -3.47 -4.85
N SER A 92 -1.97 -2.21 -4.61
CA SER A 92 -2.16 -1.69 -3.24
C SER A 92 -3.29 -2.44 -2.54
N GLY A 93 -3.07 -2.82 -1.29
CA GLY A 93 -4.01 -3.65 -0.53
C GLY A 93 -3.77 -5.15 -0.69
N THR A 94 -2.75 -5.57 -1.44
CA THR A 94 -2.31 -6.97 -1.45
C THR A 94 -1.81 -7.40 -0.07
N ALA A 95 -2.31 -8.53 0.43
CA ALA A 95 -1.87 -9.14 1.69
C ALA A 95 -0.76 -10.15 1.43
N LEU A 96 0.36 -10.04 2.16
CA LEU A 96 1.48 -10.96 2.07
C LEU A 96 1.34 -12.10 3.08
N CYS A 97 1.36 -13.34 2.59
CA CYS A 97 1.19 -14.51 3.42
C CYS A 97 2.55 -15.02 3.93
N LYS A 98 2.59 -15.56 5.15
CA LYS A 98 3.81 -16.14 5.75
C LYS A 98 4.44 -17.25 4.89
N GLY A 99 3.68 -17.91 4.02
CA GLY A 99 4.16 -18.93 3.07
C GLY A 99 4.66 -18.40 1.72
N GLY A 100 4.88 -17.10 1.57
CA GLY A 100 5.36 -16.49 0.31
C GLY A 100 4.27 -16.24 -0.74
N GLY A 101 3.04 -16.68 -0.50
CA GLY A 101 1.88 -16.32 -1.30
C GLY A 101 1.43 -14.87 -1.09
N SER A 102 0.65 -14.34 -2.04
CA SER A 102 0.05 -13.02 -1.91
C SER A 102 -1.43 -13.08 -2.29
N CYS A 103 -2.26 -12.36 -1.55
CA CYS A 103 -3.69 -12.25 -1.81
C CYS A 103 -4.03 -10.86 -2.33
N GLY A 104 -4.98 -10.79 -3.27
CA GLY A 104 -5.36 -9.54 -3.90
C GLY A 104 -5.99 -8.54 -2.91
N PRO A 105 -6.22 -7.30 -3.36
CA PRO A 105 -6.92 -6.30 -2.56
C PRO A 105 -8.26 -6.81 -2.03
N GLY A 106 -8.54 -6.55 -0.75
CA GLY A 106 -9.77 -7.00 -0.08
C GLY A 106 -9.75 -8.47 0.39
N GLN A 107 -8.62 -9.16 0.22
CA GLN A 107 -8.42 -10.52 0.70
C GLN A 107 -7.35 -10.59 1.80
N LYS A 108 -7.41 -11.62 2.62
CA LYS A 108 -6.39 -12.00 3.61
C LYS A 108 -5.99 -13.46 3.43
N CYS A 109 -4.85 -13.80 4.00
CA CYS A 109 -4.33 -15.16 3.98
C CYS A 109 -5.11 -16.03 4.96
N SER A 110 -5.57 -17.20 4.50
CA SER A 110 -6.25 -18.18 5.35
C SER A 110 -5.26 -19.07 6.09
N LEU A 111 -5.65 -19.54 7.28
CA LEU A 111 -4.92 -20.48 8.12
C LEU A 111 -4.84 -21.84 7.43
N GLY A 112 -3.67 -22.24 6.92
CA GLY A 112 -3.53 -23.44 6.08
C GLY A 112 -3.40 -23.15 4.57
N GLY A 113 -3.40 -21.86 4.20
CA GLY A 113 -3.10 -21.41 2.85
C GLY A 113 -4.32 -20.94 2.06
N GLY A 114 -4.02 -20.24 0.96
CA GLY A 114 -5.03 -19.62 0.11
C GLY A 114 -5.50 -18.24 0.59
N CYS A 115 -6.43 -17.66 -0.17
CA CYS A 115 -6.91 -16.30 -0.01
C CYS A 115 -8.41 -16.28 0.24
N ILE A 116 -8.82 -15.55 1.27
CA ILE A 116 -10.22 -15.41 1.68
C ILE A 116 -10.57 -13.92 1.80
N PRO A 117 -11.85 -13.52 1.77
CA PRO A 117 -12.22 -12.13 1.96
C PRO A 117 -11.74 -11.60 3.33
N ALA A 118 -11.25 -10.36 3.37
CA ALA A 118 -10.68 -9.78 4.59
C ALA A 118 -11.68 -9.76 5.76
N SER A 119 -12.96 -9.52 5.47
CA SER A 119 -14.08 -9.50 6.42
C SER A 119 -14.62 -10.89 6.79
N ALA A 120 -14.21 -11.95 6.10
CA ALA A 120 -14.73 -13.29 6.35
C ALA A 120 -14.14 -13.91 7.62
N THR A 121 -14.93 -14.78 8.27
CA THR A 121 -14.42 -15.66 9.32
C THR A 121 -13.58 -16.76 8.66
N ASP A 122 -12.32 -16.87 9.06
CA ASP A 122 -11.40 -17.87 8.52
C ASP A 122 -11.65 -19.24 9.16
N CYS A 123 -12.02 -20.23 8.35
CA CYS A 123 -12.22 -21.62 8.76
C CYS A 123 -11.02 -22.51 8.42
N GLY A 124 -9.96 -21.92 7.89
CA GLY A 124 -8.74 -22.57 7.45
C GLY A 124 -8.83 -23.26 6.10
N ASN A 125 -7.69 -23.58 5.50
CA ASN A 125 -7.56 -24.22 4.17
C ASN A 125 -8.38 -23.49 3.09
N ALA A 126 -8.35 -22.16 3.07
CA ALA A 126 -9.15 -21.31 2.19
C ALA A 126 -10.67 -21.45 2.34
N ARG A 127 -11.17 -22.16 3.36
CA ARG A 127 -12.58 -22.13 3.74
C ARG A 127 -12.84 -20.90 4.60
N TRP A 128 -13.98 -20.28 4.34
CA TRP A 128 -14.40 -19.10 5.05
C TRP A 128 -15.90 -19.03 5.14
N CYS A 129 -16.37 -18.31 6.14
CA CYS A 129 -17.77 -18.02 6.34
C CYS A 129 -18.03 -16.51 6.31
N PRO A 130 -19.28 -16.06 6.05
CA PRO A 130 -19.64 -14.65 6.07
C PRO A 130 -19.21 -13.95 7.37
N PRO A 131 -19.01 -12.63 7.36
CA PRO A 131 -18.73 -11.90 8.60
C PRO A 131 -19.78 -12.21 9.67
N SER A 132 -19.32 -12.26 10.93
CA SER A 132 -20.18 -12.54 12.11
C SER A 132 -20.80 -13.93 12.15
N THR A 133 -20.28 -14.89 11.39
CA THR A 133 -20.66 -16.30 11.45
C THR A 133 -19.50 -17.16 11.94
N LEU A 134 -19.79 -18.37 12.41
CA LEU A 134 -18.83 -19.32 12.94
C LEU A 134 -18.71 -20.54 12.02
N CYS A 135 -17.51 -21.09 11.95
CA CYS A 135 -17.23 -22.33 11.23
C CYS A 135 -17.79 -23.52 12.00
N LEU A 136 -18.63 -24.33 11.37
CA LEU A 136 -19.14 -25.57 11.93
C LEU A 136 -18.26 -26.76 11.50
N PRO A 137 -18.22 -27.84 12.29
CA PRO A 137 -17.46 -29.05 11.96
C PRO A 137 -17.92 -29.68 10.63
N ASP A 138 -19.20 -29.53 10.27
CA ASP A 138 -19.77 -30.03 9.01
C ASP A 138 -19.39 -29.19 7.78
N ALA A 139 -18.36 -28.34 7.89
CA ALA A 139 -17.92 -27.38 6.88
C ALA A 139 -19.00 -26.37 6.46
N THR A 140 -20.01 -26.15 7.30
CA THR A 140 -21.07 -25.15 7.12
C THR A 140 -20.81 -23.89 7.98
N CYS A 141 -21.62 -22.86 7.76
CA CYS A 141 -21.53 -21.58 8.48
C CYS A 141 -22.74 -21.40 9.39
N SER A 142 -22.51 -20.91 10.60
CA SER A 142 -23.60 -20.61 11.54
C SER A 142 -24.42 -19.40 11.05
N PRO A 143 -25.63 -19.20 11.61
CA PRO A 143 -26.33 -17.93 11.46
C PRO A 143 -25.47 -16.76 11.98
N PRO A 144 -25.62 -15.55 11.41
CA PRO A 144 -24.94 -14.36 11.88
C PRO A 144 -25.27 -14.05 13.35
N GLY A 145 -24.27 -13.83 14.19
CA GLY A 145 -24.43 -13.54 15.61
C GLY A 145 -24.53 -14.77 16.51
N ALA A 146 -24.27 -15.96 15.98
CA ALA A 146 -24.11 -17.15 16.81
C ALA A 146 -22.85 -17.05 17.70
N THR A 147 -22.88 -17.67 18.88
CA THR A 147 -21.76 -17.65 19.84
C THR A 147 -21.27 -19.07 20.12
N ARG A 148 -19.96 -19.30 20.08
CA ARG A 148 -19.34 -20.57 20.48
C ARG A 148 -19.02 -20.54 21.97
N CYS A 149 -19.58 -21.48 22.72
CA CYS A 149 -19.35 -21.63 24.15
C CYS A 149 -18.09 -22.45 24.45
N THR A 150 -17.63 -22.41 25.71
CA THR A 150 -16.46 -23.14 26.21
C THR A 150 -16.53 -24.65 25.97
N GLY A 151 -17.73 -25.22 25.89
CA GLY A 151 -17.96 -26.64 25.55
C GLY A 151 -18.02 -26.97 24.05
N GLY A 152 -17.76 -25.99 23.18
CA GLY A 152 -17.88 -26.16 21.72
C GLY A 152 -19.30 -26.02 21.17
N THR A 153 -20.33 -26.03 22.02
CA THR A 153 -21.71 -25.75 21.65
C THR A 153 -21.84 -24.38 20.98
N ILE A 154 -22.51 -24.34 19.83
CA ILE A 154 -22.80 -23.10 19.11
C ILE A 154 -24.24 -22.69 19.40
N CYS A 155 -24.40 -21.55 20.07
CA CYS A 155 -25.70 -20.98 20.39
C CYS A 155 -26.17 -20.04 19.29
N LEU A 156 -27.47 -20.14 18.95
CA LEU A 156 -28.14 -19.25 18.03
C LEU A 156 -28.16 -17.81 18.56
N PRO A 157 -28.32 -16.82 17.67
CA PRO A 157 -28.50 -15.41 18.08
C PRO A 157 -29.63 -15.28 19.09
N GLY A 158 -29.40 -14.50 20.16
CA GLY A 158 -30.38 -14.36 21.26
C GLY A 158 -30.27 -15.43 22.35
N SER A 159 -29.20 -16.24 22.34
CA SER A 159 -28.86 -17.16 23.42
C SER A 159 -27.46 -16.86 23.97
N ARG A 160 -27.26 -17.04 25.28
CA ARG A 160 -25.98 -16.92 25.98
C ARG A 160 -25.45 -18.29 26.40
N CYS A 161 -24.14 -18.39 26.53
CA CYS A 161 -23.49 -19.56 27.10
C CYS A 161 -23.82 -19.69 28.59
N THR A 162 -24.23 -20.87 29.02
CA THR A 162 -24.31 -21.23 30.44
C THR A 162 -22.92 -21.65 30.94
N PRO A 163 -22.67 -21.62 32.27
CA PRO A 163 -21.42 -22.14 32.85
C PRO A 163 -21.14 -23.60 32.47
N GLU A 164 -22.20 -24.37 32.23
CA GLU A 164 -22.16 -25.77 31.78
C GLU A 164 -21.81 -25.94 30.30
N GLY A 165 -21.66 -24.83 29.55
CA GLY A 165 -21.36 -24.86 28.11
C GLY A 165 -22.58 -25.10 27.21
N GLY A 166 -23.80 -25.00 27.75
CA GLY A 166 -25.06 -25.04 27.02
C GLY A 166 -25.57 -23.66 26.60
N CYS A 167 -26.72 -23.63 25.93
CA CYS A 167 -27.36 -22.40 25.46
C CYS A 167 -28.58 -22.07 26.31
N ALA A 168 -28.62 -20.86 26.88
CA ALA A 168 -29.80 -20.32 27.55
C ALA A 168 -30.27 -19.03 26.84
N PRO A 169 -31.59 -18.81 26.67
CA PRO A 169 -32.08 -17.59 26.03
C PRO A 169 -31.66 -16.33 26.81
N THR A 170 -31.27 -15.27 26.10
CA THR A 170 -30.95 -13.97 26.72
C THR A 170 -32.20 -13.22 27.14
N ILE A 171 -33.30 -13.42 26.42
CA ILE A 171 -34.63 -12.95 26.82
C ILE A 171 -35.12 -13.83 27.96
N ARG A 172 -35.30 -13.25 29.16
CA ARG A 172 -36.19 -13.90 30.13
C ARG A 172 -37.55 -13.98 29.44
N PRO A 173 -38.18 -15.16 29.27
CA PRO A 173 -39.59 -15.18 28.94
C PRO A 173 -40.28 -14.29 29.98
N LYS A 174 -41.03 -13.26 29.54
CA LYS A 174 -41.91 -12.54 30.46
C LYS A 174 -42.72 -13.62 31.18
N ALA A 175 -42.60 -13.67 32.50
CA ALA A 175 -43.43 -14.53 33.32
C ALA A 175 -44.88 -14.36 32.83
N ARG A 176 -45.48 -15.46 32.37
CA ARG A 176 -46.92 -15.53 32.15
C ARG A 176 -47.55 -15.09 33.48
N PRO A 177 -48.37 -14.02 33.53
CA PRO A 177 -49.13 -13.77 34.75
C PRO A 177 -50.07 -14.98 34.93
N GLU A 178 -49.81 -15.76 35.97
CA GLU A 178 -50.84 -16.59 36.60
C GLU A 178 -51.69 -15.65 37.45
N GLY A 179 -52.99 -15.55 37.16
CA GLY A 179 -53.94 -14.71 37.88
C GLY A 179 -54.89 -13.98 36.96
#